data_AF-U1JDX1-F1
#
_entry.id   AF-U1JDX1-F1
#
_cell.length_a   1.000
_cell.length_b   1.000
_cell.length_c   1.000
_cell.angle_alpha   90.00
_cell.angle_beta   90.00
_cell.angle_gamma   90.00
#
_symmetry.space_group_name_H-M   'P 1'
#
loop_
_entity.id
_entity.type
_entity.pdbx_description
1 polymer ?
#
loop_
_entity_poly.entity_id
_entity_poly.type
_entity_poly.pdbx_seq_one_letter_code
_entity_poly.pdbx_strand_id
1 'polypeptide(L)' 'MMVITDTGVPSQHLSVDKWGGETMKRLADGWCSALDRETFMCTIYDNRPWICREFEMGSYECKDERTEFMGH' A
#
# COMPACT_ATOMS: atom_id res chain seq x y z
N MET A 1 0.01 -7.53 -1.38
CA MET A 1 -1.14 -7.04 -0.60
C MET A 1 -2.36 -7.19 -1.48
N MET A 2 -3.24 -8.14 -1.15
CA MET A 2 -4.51 -8.28 -1.85
C MET A 2 -5.41 -7.10 -1.51
N VAL A 3 -6.05 -6.54 -2.52
CA VAL A 3 -7.01 -5.46 -2.36
C VAL A 3 -8.39 -6.07 -2.31
N ILE A 4 -9.08 -5.87 -1.19
CA ILE A 4 -10.52 -6.11 -1.13
C ILE A 4 -11.16 -4.90 -1.85
N THR A 5 -11.72 -5.17 -3.02
CA THR A 5 -11.98 -4.23 -4.12
C THR A 5 -13.08 -3.20 -3.82
N ASP A 6 -13.92 -3.44 -2.81
CA ASP A 6 -15.04 -2.55 -2.41
C ASP A 6 -14.60 -1.26 -1.68
N THR A 7 -13.31 -0.92 -1.72
CA THR A 7 -12.69 0.12 -0.89
C THR A 7 -12.45 1.45 -1.61
N GLY A 8 -12.75 1.51 -2.92
CA GLY A 8 -12.66 2.72 -3.72
C GLY A 8 -11.25 3.08 -4.18
N VAL A 9 -10.31 2.14 -4.20
CA VAL A 9 -8.95 2.35 -4.72
C VAL A 9 -9.03 2.69 -6.23
N PRO A 10 -8.41 3.79 -6.70
CA PRO A 10 -8.37 4.10 -8.13
C PRO A 10 -7.63 3.03 -8.94
N SER A 11 -8.19 2.63 -10.09
CA SER A 11 -7.67 1.53 -10.93
C SER A 11 -6.21 1.70 -11.38
N GLN A 12 -5.74 2.94 -11.53
CA GLN A 12 -4.34 3.24 -11.86
C GLN A 12 -3.32 2.73 -10.81
N HIS A 13 -3.77 2.53 -9.56
CA HIS A 13 -2.98 2.01 -8.46
C HIS A 13 -3.15 0.50 -8.24
N LEU A 14 -3.89 -0.18 -9.12
CA LEU A 14 -4.15 -1.61 -9.04
C LEU A 14 -3.39 -2.40 -10.11
N SER A 15 -3.07 -3.64 -9.78
CA SER A 15 -2.52 -4.65 -10.65
C SER A 15 -3.31 -5.94 -10.48
N VAL A 16 -3.70 -6.56 -11.60
CA VAL A 16 -4.42 -7.82 -11.61
C VAL A 16 -3.41 -8.96 -11.79
N ASP A 17 -3.46 -9.96 -10.92
CA ASP A 17 -2.64 -11.15 -11.06
C ASP A 17 -3.22 -12.14 -12.10
N LYS A 18 -2.49 -13.21 -12.38
CA LYS A 18 -2.89 -14.25 -13.33
C LYS A 18 -4.20 -14.97 -12.99
N TRP A 19 -4.71 -14.84 -11.76
CA TRP A 19 -5.92 -15.49 -11.26
C TRP A 19 -7.08 -14.50 -11.11
N GLY A 20 -6.90 -13.25 -11.54
CA GLY A 20 -7.91 -12.19 -11.44
C GLY A 20 -7.93 -11.49 -10.09
N GLY A 21 -6.97 -11.76 -9.21
CA GLY A 21 -6.84 -11.08 -7.92
C GLY A 21 -6.29 -9.67 -8.09
N GLU A 22 -6.93 -8.68 -7.48
CA GLU A 22 -6.44 -7.31 -7.46
C GLU A 22 -5.44 -7.10 -6.32
N THR A 23 -4.34 -6.42 -6.64
CA THR A 23 -3.28 -6.07 -5.70
C THR A 23 -2.86 -4.63 -5.92
N MET A 24 -2.27 -4.00 -4.89
CA MET A 24 -1.66 -2.68 -5.08
C MET A 24 -0.50 -2.79 -6.08
N LYS A 25 -0.55 -1.96 -7.13
CA LYS A 25 0.51 -1.83 -8.12
C LYS A 25 1.79 -1.34 -7.43
N ARG A 26 2.86 -2.11 -7.53
CA ARG A 26 4.21 -1.74 -7.08
C ARG A 26 5.01 -1.12 -8.22
N LEU A 27 5.83 -0.13 -7.90
CA LEU A 27 6.78 0.47 -8.85
C LEU A 27 8.13 -0.27 -8.79
N ALA A 28 9.10 0.18 -9.60
CA ALA A 28 10.43 -0.44 -9.68
C ALA A 28 11.20 -0.41 -8.35
N ASP A 29 10.83 0.50 -7.45
CA ASP A 29 11.38 0.62 -6.09
C ASP A 29 10.74 -0.38 -5.11
N GLY A 30 9.82 -1.23 -5.56
CA GLY A 30 9.12 -2.21 -4.73
C GLY A 30 8.00 -1.61 -3.86
N TRP A 31 7.83 -0.29 -3.84
CA TRP A 31 6.80 0.40 -3.06
C TRP A 31 5.49 0.53 -3.84
N CYS A 32 4.40 0.67 -3.10
CA CYS A 32 3.08 0.93 -3.67
C CYS A 32 3.09 2.24 -4.49
N SER A 33 2.46 2.23 -5.66
CA SER A 33 2.35 3.39 -6.56
C SER A 33 1.66 4.60 -5.94
N ALA A 34 0.88 4.42 -4.87
CA ALA A 34 0.17 5.50 -4.19
C ALA A 34 0.87 6.01 -2.91
N LEU A 35 2.06 5.49 -2.57
CA LEU A 35 2.81 5.99 -1.43
C LEU A 35 3.58 7.27 -1.81
N ASP A 36 3.58 8.27 -0.95
CA ASP A 36 4.47 9.42 -1.08
C ASP A 36 5.79 9.11 -0.38
N ARG A 37 6.93 9.28 -1.06
CA ARG A 37 8.25 8.86 -0.57
C ARG A 37 8.85 9.84 0.44
N GLU A 38 8.38 11.08 0.46
CA GLU A 38 8.89 12.11 1.38
C GLU A 38 8.13 12.04 2.70
N THR A 39 6.81 11.87 2.62
CA THR A 39 5.92 11.90 3.79
C THR A 39 5.57 10.51 4.33
N PHE A 40 5.79 9.45 3.55
CA PHE A 40 5.33 8.08 3.83
C PHE A 40 3.82 7.96 4.04
N MET A 41 3.06 8.92 3.51
CA MET A 41 1.61 8.92 3.50
C MET A 41 1.09 8.44 2.14
N CYS A 42 -0.07 7.80 2.13
CA CYS A 42 -0.68 7.41 0.88
C CYS A 42 -1.40 8.61 0.24
N THR A 43 -1.16 8.88 -1.03
CA THR A 43 -1.82 9.96 -1.79
C THR A 43 -3.32 9.71 -1.98
N ILE A 44 -3.77 8.48 -1.81
CA ILE A 44 -5.18 8.05 -1.83
C ILE A 44 -5.71 7.79 -0.42
N TYR A 45 -5.31 8.57 0.58
CA TYR A 45 -5.53 8.27 2.00
C TYR A 45 -6.96 7.83 2.37
N ASP A 46 -7.97 8.51 1.81
CA ASP A 46 -9.40 8.23 2.02
C ASP A 46 -9.91 7.00 1.26
N ASN A 47 -9.22 6.63 0.19
CA ASN A 47 -9.52 5.53 -0.72
C ASN A 47 -8.55 4.36 -0.54
N ARG A 48 -7.78 4.32 0.56
CA ARG A 48 -6.85 3.23 0.85
C ARG A 48 -7.59 1.89 0.90
N PRO A 49 -6.94 0.78 0.48
CA PRO A 49 -7.52 -0.54 0.65
C PRO A 49 -7.74 -0.83 2.14
N TRP A 50 -8.76 -1.61 2.46
CA TRP A 50 -9.20 -1.87 3.84
C TRP A 50 -8.07 -2.35 4.76
N ILE A 51 -7.23 -3.25 4.25
CA ILE A 51 -6.07 -3.77 4.98
C ILE A 51 -5.04 -2.68 5.33
N CYS A 52 -4.93 -1.60 4.54
CA CYS A 52 -4.10 -0.43 4.89
C CYS A 52 -4.78 0.51 5.90
N ARG A 53 -6.10 0.38 6.12
CA ARG A 53 -6.86 1.14 7.13
C ARG A 53 -6.80 0.46 8.49
N GLU A 54 -6.80 -0.87 8.49
CA GLU A 54 -6.58 -1.66 9.70
C GLU A 54 -5.15 -1.54 10.23
N PHE A 55 -4.17 -1.37 9.33
CA PHE A 55 -2.81 -1.14 9.74
C PHE A 55 -2.65 0.26 10.36
N GLU A 56 -2.49 0.30 11.69
CA GLU A 56 -2.30 1.53 12.43
C GLU A 56 -0.91 2.12 12.16
N MET A 57 -0.86 3.10 11.25
CA MET A 57 0.35 3.84 10.94
C MET A 57 0.90 4.55 12.19
N GLY A 58 2.15 4.27 12.56
CA GLY A 58 2.82 4.85 13.72
C GLY A 58 2.85 3.96 14.96
N SER A 59 2.21 2.78 14.91
CA SER A 59 2.38 1.72 15.90
C SER A 59 3.84 1.24 15.98
N TYR A 60 4.15 0.44 17.02
CA TYR A 60 5.47 -0.17 17.18
C TYR A 60 5.85 -1.02 15.95
N GLU A 61 4.94 -1.88 15.51
CA GLU A 61 5.10 -2.75 14.33
C GLU A 61 5.33 -1.92 13.04
N CYS A 62 4.63 -0.79 12.89
CA CYS A 62 4.82 0.12 11.76
C CYS A 62 6.23 0.76 11.71
N LYS A 63 6.88 0.93 12.86
CA LYS A 63 8.25 1.49 12.94
C LYS A 63 9.30 0.43 12.68
N ASP A 64 9.11 -0.78 13.20
CA ASP A 64 10.01 -1.92 12.99
C ASP A 64 10.05 -2.29 11.51
N GLU A 65 8.89 -2.53 10.89
CA GLU A 65 8.77 -2.86 9.45
C GLU A 65 9.43 -1.80 8.56
N ARG A 66 9.28 -0.52 8.92
CA ARG A 66 9.90 0.59 8.18
C ARG A 66 11.42 0.59 8.29
N THR A 67 11.93 0.27 9.48
CA THR A 67 13.38 0.19 9.72
C THR A 67 13.98 -0.96 8.95
N GLU A 68 13.32 -2.13 8.92
CA GLU A 68 13.77 -3.29 8.16
C GLU A 68 13.73 -3.03 6.64
N PHE A 69 12.66 -2.41 6.12
CA PHE A 69 12.51 -2.17 4.69
C PHE A 69 13.39 -1.02 4.15
N MET A 70 13.82 -0.10 5.01
CA MET A 70 14.72 1.02 4.66
C MET A 70 16.20 0.78 4.99
N GLY A 71 16.51 -0.28 5.73
CA GLY A 71 17.88 -0.65 6.14
C GLY A 71 18.67 -1.46 5.12
N HIS A 72 18.08 -1.74 3.95
CA HIS A 72 18.70 -2.43 2.82
C HIS A 72 18.91 -1.49 1.63
#